data_AF-A0A854X136-F1
#
_entry.id   AF-A0A854X136-F1
#
_cell.length_a   1.000
_cell.length_b   1.000
_cell.length_c   1.000
_cell.angle_alpha   90.00
_cell.angle_beta   90.00
_cell.angle_gamma   90.00
#
_symmetry.space_group_name_H-M   'P 1'
#
loop_
_entity.id
_entity.type
_entity.pdbx_description
1 polymer ?
#
loop_
_entity_poly.entity_id
_entity_poly.type
_entity_poly.pdbx_seq_one_letter_code
_entity_poly.pdbx_strand_id
1 'polypeptide(L)'
;MTAFLLSKVAAQPVPGRTFDPDRMIRIPDCHSIVEVLRLIKHGGPEWAHRYVTMYFSGPSNAWALVYSLQDTSAPYFDFMYTCKEPPQKALSALLGKYPQCSVIDWSPGRLACIEAQGLDVDTLAEIIRDVTEAACDEHIMFVDASYEEMGRA
;
A
#
# COMPACT_ATOMS: atom_id res chain seq x y z
N MET A 1 39.31 -3.87 31.57
CA MET A 1 39.10 -3.07 30.36
C MET A 1 38.16 -3.86 29.47
N THR A 2 36.91 -3.43 29.32
CA THR A 2 35.89 -4.14 28.54
C THR A 2 35.59 -3.31 27.31
N ALA A 3 36.02 -3.78 26.14
CA ALA A 3 35.79 -3.11 24.87
C ALA A 3 34.35 -3.38 24.41
N PHE A 4 33.52 -2.35 24.35
CA PHE A 4 32.24 -2.38 23.64
C PHE A 4 32.51 -2.17 22.15
N LEU A 5 32.46 -3.25 21.38
CA LEU A 5 32.37 -3.16 19.92
C LEU A 5 30.92 -2.80 19.56
N LEU A 6 30.67 -1.51 19.34
CA LEU A 6 29.48 -1.04 18.64
C LEU A 6 29.61 -1.43 17.17
N SER A 7 29.08 -2.60 16.81
CA SER A 7 28.84 -2.94 15.42
C SER A 7 27.81 -1.96 14.86
N LYS A 8 28.29 -1.06 14.01
CA LYS A 8 27.47 -0.17 13.19
C LYS A 8 26.69 -1.05 12.21
N VAL A 9 25.48 -1.46 12.58
CA VAL A 9 24.54 -2.10 11.66
C VAL A 9 24.28 -1.09 10.56
N ALA A 10 24.82 -1.36 9.37
CA ALA A 10 24.47 -0.62 8.17
C ALA A 10 22.95 -0.69 8.05
N ALA A 11 22.29 0.48 8.00
CA ALA A 11 20.89 0.55 7.66
C ALA A 11 20.73 -0.17 6.32
N GLN A 12 20.10 -1.34 6.34
CA GLN A 12 19.72 -2.00 5.09
C GLN A 12 18.92 -0.98 4.28
N PRO A 13 19.13 -0.87 2.96
CA PRO A 13 18.26 -0.07 2.14
C PRO A 13 16.84 -0.54 2.40
N VAL A 14 15.96 0.39 2.77
CA VAL A 14 14.52 0.14 2.79
C VAL A 14 14.21 -0.45 1.42
N PRO A 15 13.73 -1.70 1.30
CA PRO A 15 13.30 -2.20 0.01
C PRO A 15 11.99 -1.46 -0.28
N GLY A 16 12.11 -0.27 -0.85
CA GLY A 16 11.01 0.36 -1.56
C GLY A 16 10.57 -0.63 -2.63
N ARG A 17 9.27 -0.79 -2.80
CA ARG A 17 8.75 -1.55 -3.93
C ARG A 17 9.15 -0.81 -5.19
N THR A 18 10.11 -1.35 -5.91
CA THR A 18 10.57 -0.80 -7.18
C THR A 18 9.81 -1.46 -8.30
N PHE A 19 9.45 -0.67 -9.31
CA PHE A 19 8.84 -1.21 -10.52
C PHE A 19 9.84 -2.13 -11.22
N ASP A 20 9.50 -3.41 -11.36
CA ASP A 20 10.26 -4.41 -12.11
C ASP A 20 9.52 -4.68 -13.43
N PRO A 21 9.99 -4.14 -14.57
CA PRO A 21 9.29 -4.29 -15.85
C PRO A 21 9.18 -5.74 -16.31
N ASP A 22 10.03 -6.65 -15.81
CA ASP A 22 9.98 -8.07 -16.17
C ASP A 22 8.87 -8.82 -15.41
N ARG A 23 8.35 -8.22 -14.32
CA ARG A 23 7.32 -8.82 -13.45
C ARG A 23 6.01 -8.06 -13.45
N MET A 24 6.06 -6.75 -13.73
CA MET A 24 4.95 -5.83 -13.59
C MET A 24 4.47 -5.32 -14.96
N ILE A 25 3.15 -5.36 -15.16
CA ILE A 25 2.50 -4.83 -16.35
C ILE A 25 1.80 -3.53 -15.98
N ARG A 26 2.12 -2.44 -16.69
CA ARG A 26 1.48 -1.13 -16.47
C ARG A 26 0.00 -1.16 -16.85
N ILE A 27 -0.81 -0.42 -16.11
CA ILE A 27 -2.22 -0.17 -16.41
C ILE A 27 -2.28 1.18 -17.15
N PRO A 28 -2.45 1.19 -18.49
CA PRO A 28 -2.52 2.44 -19.23
C PRO A 28 -3.80 3.22 -18.90
N ASP A 29 -3.73 4.54 -19.09
CA ASP A 29 -4.89 5.44 -19.09
C ASP A 29 -5.73 5.44 -17.79
N CYS A 30 -5.11 5.10 -16.66
CA CYS A 30 -5.71 5.23 -15.33
C CYS A 30 -5.21 6.50 -14.67
N HIS A 31 -6.10 7.44 -14.34
CA HIS A 31 -5.74 8.78 -13.87
C HIS A 31 -6.06 9.01 -12.39
N SER A 32 -6.68 8.04 -11.72
CA SER A 32 -7.06 8.13 -10.32
C SER A 32 -7.09 6.79 -9.61
N ILE A 33 -6.94 6.83 -8.29
CA ILE A 33 -7.10 5.66 -7.40
C ILE A 33 -8.46 4.99 -7.63
N VAL A 34 -9.53 5.80 -7.74
CA VAL A 34 -10.90 5.30 -7.94
C VAL A 34 -11.01 4.49 -9.24
N GLU A 35 -10.44 4.96 -10.34
CA GLU A 35 -10.46 4.23 -11.61
C GLU A 35 -9.72 2.89 -11.51
N VAL A 36 -8.57 2.86 -10.83
CA VAL A 36 -7.82 1.62 -10.58
C VAL A 36 -8.68 0.64 -9.79
N LEU A 37 -9.28 1.09 -8.69
CA LEU A 37 -10.10 0.22 -7.85
C LEU A 37 -11.37 -0.26 -8.57
N ARG A 38 -12.01 0.58 -9.39
CA ARG A 38 -13.15 0.18 -10.23
C ARG A 38 -12.74 -0.87 -11.26
N LEU A 39 -11.57 -0.72 -11.87
CA LEU A 39 -11.03 -1.71 -12.81
C LEU A 39 -10.83 -3.07 -12.13
N ILE A 40 -10.27 -3.10 -10.92
CA ILE A 40 -10.09 -4.34 -10.16
C ILE A 40 -11.44 -4.94 -9.74
N LYS A 41 -12.38 -4.11 -9.26
CA LYS A 41 -13.67 -4.56 -8.72
C LYS A 41 -14.63 -5.06 -9.80
N HIS A 42 -14.67 -4.39 -10.95
CA HIS A 42 -15.64 -4.62 -12.02
C HIS A 42 -15.04 -5.16 -13.32
N GLY A 43 -13.73 -5.40 -13.35
CA GLY A 43 -13.05 -6.05 -14.47
C GLY A 43 -13.40 -7.53 -14.60
N GLY A 44 -12.72 -8.22 -15.52
CA GLY A 44 -12.89 -9.65 -15.75
C GLY A 44 -12.34 -10.55 -14.63
N PRO A 45 -12.54 -11.87 -14.72
CA PRO A 45 -12.10 -12.84 -13.71
C PRO A 45 -10.58 -12.88 -13.52
N GLU A 46 -9.78 -12.36 -14.46
CA GLU A 46 -8.34 -12.25 -14.34
C GLU A 46 -7.89 -11.38 -13.16
N TRP A 47 -8.71 -10.40 -12.75
CA TRP A 47 -8.41 -9.52 -11.62
C TRP A 47 -8.49 -10.21 -10.26
N ALA A 48 -9.14 -11.38 -10.17
CA ALA A 48 -9.09 -12.22 -8.97
C ALA A 48 -7.66 -12.71 -8.64
N HIS A 49 -6.79 -12.74 -9.63
CA HIS A 49 -5.44 -13.30 -9.54
C HIS A 49 -4.35 -12.25 -9.74
N ARG A 50 -4.66 -10.98 -9.54
CA ARG A 50 -3.70 -9.88 -9.73
C ARG A 50 -3.65 -9.01 -8.49
N TYR A 51 -2.45 -8.53 -8.18
CA TYR A 51 -2.24 -7.47 -7.20
C TYR A 51 -1.78 -6.22 -7.93
N VAL A 52 -2.38 -5.09 -7.57
CA VAL A 52 -2.14 -3.80 -8.23
C VAL A 52 -1.34 -2.90 -7.31
N THR A 53 -0.16 -2.50 -7.77
CA THR A 53 0.65 -1.46 -7.13
C THR A 53 0.26 -0.11 -7.72
N MET A 54 -0.12 0.82 -6.85
CA MET A 54 -0.30 2.22 -7.16
C MET A 54 0.92 3.00 -6.69
N TYR A 55 1.43 3.88 -7.54
CA TYR A 55 2.58 4.72 -7.27
C TYR A 55 2.14 6.17 -7.13
N PHE A 56 2.72 6.84 -6.14
CA PHE A 56 2.40 8.23 -5.82
C PHE A 56 3.65 9.10 -5.92
N SER A 57 3.47 10.33 -6.40
CA SER A 57 4.55 11.31 -6.51
C SER A 57 4.93 11.82 -5.13
N GLY A 58 6.20 12.06 -4.91
CA GLY A 58 6.71 12.69 -3.69
C GLY A 58 8.18 12.31 -3.46
N PRO A 59 8.89 13.01 -2.57
CA PRO A 59 10.23 12.65 -2.17
C PRO A 59 10.37 11.19 -1.71
N SER A 60 9.32 10.64 -1.10
CA SER A 60 9.35 9.30 -0.52
C SER A 60 9.12 8.15 -1.51
N ASN A 61 8.75 8.42 -2.78
CA ASN A 61 8.36 7.40 -3.78
C ASN A 61 7.29 6.43 -3.22
N ALA A 62 6.22 7.01 -2.65
CA ALA A 62 5.21 6.26 -1.94
C ALA A 62 4.44 5.30 -2.86
N TRP A 63 3.97 4.19 -2.28
CA TRP A 63 3.22 3.17 -2.99
C TRP A 63 2.19 2.50 -2.08
N ALA A 64 1.14 1.98 -2.70
CA ALA A 64 0.15 1.11 -2.08
C ALA A 64 -0.11 -0.11 -2.99
N LEU A 65 -0.27 -1.28 -2.38
CA LEU A 65 -0.56 -2.54 -3.06
C LEU A 65 -1.96 -3.00 -2.69
N VAL A 66 -2.83 -3.10 -3.67
CA VAL A 66 -4.20 -3.57 -3.50
C VAL A 66 -4.34 -4.98 -4.06
N TYR A 67 -4.92 -5.86 -3.25
CA TYR A 67 -5.25 -7.23 -3.63
C TYR A 67 -6.61 -7.31 -4.32
N SER A 68 -7.01 -8.50 -4.79
CA SER A 68 -8.32 -8.70 -5.43
C SER A 68 -9.45 -8.09 -4.60
N LEU A 69 -10.30 -7.32 -5.28
CA LEU A 69 -11.54 -6.78 -4.71
C LEU A 69 -12.77 -7.62 -5.07
N GLN A 70 -12.60 -8.67 -5.89
CA GLN A 70 -13.70 -9.54 -6.28
C GLN A 70 -14.14 -10.40 -5.09
N ASP A 71 -15.44 -10.41 -4.82
CA ASP A 71 -16.09 -11.19 -3.76
C ASP A 71 -15.57 -10.99 -2.33
N THR A 72 -14.72 -9.98 -2.08
CA THR A 72 -14.27 -9.62 -0.73
C THR A 72 -15.21 -8.61 -0.06
N SER A 73 -15.60 -8.92 1.17
CA SER A 73 -16.29 -8.00 2.09
C SER A 73 -15.32 -7.15 2.93
N ALA A 74 -14.04 -7.51 2.92
CA ALA A 74 -12.97 -6.91 3.71
C ALA A 74 -11.71 -6.79 2.84
N PRO A 75 -11.69 -5.86 1.86
CA PRO A 75 -10.48 -5.58 1.11
C PRO A 75 -9.34 -5.19 2.04
N TYR A 76 -8.14 -5.65 1.72
CA TYR A 76 -6.92 -5.22 2.39
C TYR A 76 -5.89 -4.73 1.38
N PHE A 77 -4.98 -3.90 1.86
CA PHE A 77 -3.92 -3.33 1.05
C PHE A 77 -2.67 -3.10 1.90
N ASP A 78 -1.51 -3.31 1.28
CA ASP A 78 -0.23 -2.92 1.86
C ASP A 78 0.09 -1.48 1.44
N PHE A 79 0.80 -0.74 2.27
CA PHE A 79 1.34 0.56 1.91
C PHE A 79 2.75 0.73 2.46
N MET A 80 3.51 1.59 1.79
CA MET A 80 4.84 1.96 2.25
C MET A 80 4.76 2.59 3.65
N TYR A 81 5.52 2.06 4.59
CA TYR A 81 5.51 2.53 5.98
C TYR A 81 6.93 2.61 6.52
N THR A 82 7.47 3.83 6.61
CA THR A 82 8.87 4.08 6.97
C THR A 82 9.08 4.31 8.47
N CYS A 83 7.99 4.50 9.23
CA CYS A 83 8.03 4.68 10.68
C CYS A 83 8.44 3.39 11.41
N LYS A 84 9.07 3.55 12.58
CA LYS A 84 9.50 2.42 13.43
C LYS A 84 8.46 2.09 14.51
N GLU A 85 7.61 3.04 14.83
CA GLU A 85 6.49 2.87 15.74
C GLU A 85 5.40 1.97 15.13
N PRO A 86 4.59 1.30 15.95
CA PRO A 86 3.41 0.59 15.45
C PRO A 86 2.45 1.52 14.69
N PRO A 87 1.89 1.09 13.54
CA PRO A 87 0.95 1.90 12.75
C PRO A 87 -0.28 2.34 13.55
N GLN A 88 -0.73 1.54 14.53
CA GLN A 88 -1.84 1.90 15.42
C GLN A 88 -1.55 3.19 16.20
N LYS A 89 -0.27 3.47 16.50
CA LYS A 89 0.16 4.69 17.18
C LYS A 89 0.39 5.82 16.17
N ALA A 90 1.15 5.56 15.12
CA ALA A 90 1.54 6.57 14.13
C ALA A 90 0.33 7.10 13.34
N LEU A 91 -0.62 6.22 13.01
CA LEU A 91 -1.82 6.53 12.24
C LEU A 91 -3.08 6.65 13.12
N SER A 92 -2.91 6.86 14.43
CA SER A 92 -4.03 6.85 15.39
C SER A 92 -5.17 7.81 15.03
N ALA A 93 -4.86 9.02 14.57
CA ALA A 93 -5.85 9.99 14.12
C ALA A 93 -6.63 9.50 12.89
N LEU A 94 -5.93 8.87 11.93
CA LEU A 94 -6.53 8.33 10.72
C LEU A 94 -7.40 7.11 11.03
N LEU A 95 -6.93 6.19 11.88
CA LEU A 95 -7.73 5.03 12.31
C LEU A 95 -8.94 5.47 13.15
N GLY A 96 -8.85 6.60 13.85
CA GLY A 96 -10.00 7.24 14.49
C GLY A 96 -11.00 7.82 13.48
N LYS A 97 -10.53 8.38 12.35
CA LYS A 97 -11.36 8.87 11.24
C LYS A 97 -12.05 7.72 10.50
N TYR A 98 -11.38 6.59 10.35
CA TYR A 98 -11.85 5.41 9.60
C TYR A 98 -11.96 4.18 10.51
N PRO A 99 -13.02 4.09 11.34
CA PRO A 99 -13.17 3.00 12.30
C PRO A 99 -13.41 1.63 11.63
N GLN A 100 -13.68 1.58 10.32
CA GLN A 100 -13.80 0.33 9.57
C GLN A 100 -12.43 -0.26 9.20
N CYS A 101 -11.34 0.50 9.40
CA CYS A 101 -9.99 0.09 9.09
C CYS A 101 -9.32 -0.56 10.31
N SER A 102 -8.61 -1.67 10.07
CA SER A 102 -7.76 -2.31 11.06
C SER A 102 -6.39 -2.64 10.48
N VAL A 103 -5.34 -2.46 11.27
CA VAL A 103 -3.98 -2.85 10.89
C VAL A 103 -3.82 -4.34 11.19
N ILE A 104 -3.60 -5.15 10.15
CA ILE A 104 -3.57 -6.62 10.27
C ILE A 104 -2.16 -7.21 10.22
N ASP A 105 -1.19 -6.50 9.62
CA ASP A 105 0.22 -6.87 9.60
C ASP A 105 1.10 -5.62 9.43
N TRP A 106 2.36 -5.67 9.87
CA TRP A 106 3.34 -4.62 9.59
C TRP A 106 4.79 -5.06 9.85
N SER A 107 5.71 -4.37 9.20
CA SER A 107 7.15 -4.52 9.38
C SER A 107 7.79 -3.15 9.62
N PRO A 108 8.48 -2.93 10.76
CA PRO A 108 9.04 -1.62 11.11
C PRO A 108 9.96 -1.07 10.01
N GLY A 109 9.69 0.15 9.56
CA GLY A 109 10.47 0.82 8.52
C GLY A 109 10.35 0.23 7.11
N ARG A 110 9.36 -0.62 6.86
CA ARG A 110 9.14 -1.25 5.55
C ARG A 110 7.72 -1.04 5.02
N LEU A 111 6.72 -1.66 5.64
CA LEU A 111 5.33 -1.63 5.19
C LEU A 111 4.35 -1.92 6.32
N ALA A 112 3.10 -1.56 6.11
CA ALA A 112 1.98 -1.98 6.95
C ALA A 112 0.80 -2.38 6.06
N CYS A 113 -0.07 -3.24 6.59
CA CYS A 113 -1.24 -3.77 5.92
C CYS A 113 -2.51 -3.34 6.67
N ILE A 114 -3.46 -2.77 5.93
CA ILE A 114 -4.78 -2.38 6.46
C ILE A 114 -5.84 -3.23 5.79
N GLU A 115 -6.73 -3.80 6.60
CA GLU A 115 -8.02 -4.34 6.17
C GLU A 115 -9.10 -3.27 6.39
N ALA A 116 -10.02 -3.11 5.44
CA ALA A 116 -11.08 -2.12 5.48
C ALA A 116 -12.45 -2.76 5.20
N GLN A 117 -13.32 -2.85 6.20
CA GLN A 117 -14.54 -3.66 6.11
C GLN A 117 -15.76 -2.89 5.59
N GLY A 118 -16.51 -3.50 4.67
CA GLY A 118 -17.83 -3.00 4.27
C GLY A 118 -17.83 -1.64 3.54
N LEU A 119 -16.73 -1.30 2.88
CA LEU A 119 -16.56 -0.02 2.18
C LEU A 119 -16.89 -0.11 0.70
N ASP A 120 -17.40 0.98 0.14
CA ASP A 120 -17.46 1.17 -1.30
C ASP A 120 -16.09 1.58 -1.88
N VAL A 121 -16.00 1.57 -3.20
CA VAL A 121 -14.76 1.84 -3.93
C VAL A 121 -14.27 3.27 -3.72
N ASP A 122 -15.18 4.24 -3.66
CA ASP A 122 -14.82 5.65 -3.52
C ASP A 122 -14.24 5.93 -2.13
N THR A 123 -14.83 5.36 -1.08
CA THR A 123 -14.32 5.48 0.29
C THR A 123 -12.98 4.75 0.46
N LEU A 124 -12.82 3.57 -0.17
CA LEU A 124 -11.53 2.86 -0.16
C LEU A 124 -10.43 3.69 -0.85
N ALA A 125 -10.76 4.40 -1.93
CA ALA A 125 -9.81 5.27 -2.62
C ALA A 125 -9.36 6.45 -1.76
N GLU A 126 -10.28 7.06 -1.00
CA GLU A 126 -9.96 8.11 -0.04
C GLU A 126 -9.03 7.59 1.06
N ILE A 127 -9.35 6.43 1.64
CA ILE A 127 -8.53 5.81 2.69
C ILE A 127 -7.11 5.52 2.20
N ILE A 128 -6.97 4.94 1.01
CA ILE A 128 -5.64 4.63 0.45
C ILE A 128 -4.80 5.90 0.30
N ARG A 129 -5.41 7.00 -0.16
CA ARG A 129 -4.73 8.29 -0.27
C ARG A 129 -4.32 8.82 1.10
N ASP A 130 -5.27 8.94 2.01
CA ASP A 130 -5.04 9.50 3.35
C ASP A 130 -4.00 8.69 4.12
N VAL A 131 -4.05 7.35 4.02
CA VAL A 131 -3.07 6.46 4.66
C VAL A 131 -1.69 6.70 4.10
N THR A 132 -1.57 6.79 2.77
CA THR A 132 -0.27 6.95 2.12
C THR A 132 0.32 8.33 2.44
N GLU A 133 -0.49 9.39 2.44
CA GLU A 133 -0.07 10.74 2.83
C GLU A 133 0.37 10.78 4.30
N ALA A 134 -0.44 10.23 5.21
CA ALA A 134 -0.12 10.20 6.64
C ALA A 134 1.11 9.35 6.96
N ALA A 135 1.34 8.25 6.22
CA ALA A 135 2.50 7.39 6.39
C ALA A 135 3.81 8.01 5.88
N CYS A 136 3.71 8.91 4.89
CA CYS A 136 4.87 9.59 4.31
C CYS A 136 5.08 11.01 4.87
N ASP A 137 4.12 11.54 5.62
CA ASP A 137 4.08 12.94 6.07
C ASP A 137 4.20 13.93 4.90
N GLU A 138 3.56 13.60 3.77
CA GLU A 138 3.67 14.29 2.50
C GLU A 138 2.30 14.36 1.81
N HIS A 139 2.04 15.45 1.09
CA HIS A 139 0.95 15.47 0.12
C HIS A 139 1.43 14.86 -1.18
N ILE A 140 0.75 13.81 -1.62
CA ILE A 140 1.15 13.01 -2.77
C ILE A 140 0.06 13.08 -3.85
N MET A 141 0.46 12.98 -5.11
CA MET A 141 -0.47 12.81 -6.23
C MET A 141 -0.35 11.38 -6.75
N PHE A 142 -1.47 10.80 -7.18
CA PHE A 142 -1.44 9.53 -7.89
C PHE A 142 -0.73 9.70 -9.24
N VAL A 143 0.21 8.80 -9.55
CA VAL A 143 1.05 8.88 -10.75
C VAL A 143 0.75 7.77 -11.73
N ASP A 144 0.78 6.52 -11.27
CA ASP A 144 0.70 5.36 -12.16
C ASP A 144 0.24 4.12 -11.37
N ALA A 145 -0.16 3.08 -12.09
CA ALA A 145 -0.46 1.78 -11.53
C ALA A 145 0.07 0.65 -12.41
N SER A 146 0.47 -0.46 -11.77
CA SER A 146 0.86 -1.68 -12.44
C SER A 146 0.31 -2.89 -11.71
N TYR A 147 0.11 -3.99 -12.42
CA TYR A 147 -0.26 -5.26 -11.81
C TYR A 147 0.80 -6.32 -12.06
N GLU A 148 0.80 -7.32 -11.17
CA GLU A 148 1.55 -8.55 -11.32
C GLU A 148 0.55 -9.72 -11.21
N GLU A 149 0.81 -10.82 -11.92
CA GLU A 149 -0.02 -12.02 -11.83
C GLU A 149 0.43 -12.87 -10.63
N MET A 150 -0.54 -13.29 -9.81
CA MET A 150 -0.34 -14.40 -8.88
C MET A 150 -0.20 -15.67 -9.71
N GLY A 151 0.88 -16.43 -9.49
CA GLY A 151 1.00 -17.77 -10.07
C GLY A 151 -0.27 -18.55 -9.76
N ARG A 152 -0.95 -19.07 -10.80
CA ARG A 152 -2.11 -19.94 -10.59
C ARG A 152 -1.59 -21.16 -9.82
N ALA A 153 -2.06 -21.32 -8.59
CA ALA A 153 -1.80 -22.51 -7.80
C ALA A 153 -2.38 -23.75 -8.50
#